data_AF-A0A7S2KV08-F1
#
_entry.id   AF-A0A7S2KV08-F1
#
_cell.length_a   1.000
_cell.length_b   1.000
_cell.length_c   1.000
_cell.angle_alpha   90.00
_cell.angle_beta   90.00
_cell.angle_gamma   90.00
#
_symmetry.space_group_name_H-M   'P 1'
#
loop_
_entity.id
_entity.type
_entity.pdbx_description
1 polymer ?
#
loop_
_entity_poly.entity_id
_entity_poly.type
_entity_poly.pdbx_seq_one_letter_code
_entity_poly.pdbx_strand_id
1 'polypeptide(L)'
;EDPRQYGLCSRLFLRHRNAKFADQTEFSVRATVFIVCMSLPLIMPKGHFPIVDHLEEQEYFSRYTVLFFLLIVEQTAGQTFANAVSGLLGALLAVLATKLLYIACPGGMGASPSWVAVPVVLFGAAFVWSILWLNFSMTARVICLMSYARHLMQFLNPAEGTCSASRMFCEPGLAELIHALIACGLAVMCTFVPWPSFALRRVRMNARELNRSLSRAWLDFCTYFCGSQTAELRQDRLIADLSRVRECLESIDG
;
A
#
# COMPACT_ATOMS: atom_id res chain seq x y z
N GLU A 1 -13.76 7.03 -28.67
CA GLU A 1 -14.64 5.90 -28.31
C GLU A 1 -16.05 6.46 -28.17
N ASP A 2 -17.04 5.78 -28.75
CA ASP A 2 -18.41 6.28 -28.84
C ASP A 2 -19.05 6.43 -27.44
N PRO A 3 -19.59 7.62 -27.07
CA PRO A 3 -20.19 7.85 -25.75
C PRO A 3 -21.50 7.07 -25.51
N ARG A 4 -21.96 6.29 -26.49
CA ARG A 4 -23.18 5.47 -26.47
C ARG A 4 -22.96 4.04 -25.97
N GLN A 5 -21.72 3.57 -25.82
CA GLN A 5 -21.41 2.21 -25.34
C GLN A 5 -21.27 2.08 -23.81
N TYR A 6 -21.32 3.19 -23.08
CA TYR A 6 -21.13 3.17 -21.63
C TYR A 6 -22.47 2.93 -20.92
N GLY A 7 -22.59 1.79 -20.22
CA GLY A 7 -23.75 1.47 -19.38
C GLY A 7 -23.96 2.50 -18.24
N LEU A 8 -25.11 2.44 -17.57
CA LEU A 8 -25.51 3.38 -16.51
C LEU A 8 -24.42 3.60 -15.44
N CYS A 9 -23.75 2.54 -14.97
CA CYS A 9 -22.65 2.65 -14.01
C CYS A 9 -21.45 3.46 -14.56
N SER A 10 -21.10 3.29 -15.84
CA SER A 10 -20.00 4.07 -16.44
C SER A 10 -20.36 5.55 -16.62
N ARG A 11 -21.66 5.89 -16.74
CA ARG A 11 -22.12 7.28 -16.73
C ARG A 11 -22.12 7.88 -15.32
N LEU A 12 -22.47 7.10 -14.29
CA LEU A 12 -22.42 7.52 -12.89
C LEU A 12 -21.02 8.02 -12.50
N PHE A 13 -19.97 7.32 -12.92
CA PHE A 13 -18.57 7.70 -12.67
C PHE A 13 -18.00 8.72 -13.67
N LEU A 14 -18.83 9.37 -14.48
CA LEU A 14 -18.40 10.41 -15.45
C LEU A 14 -17.33 9.93 -16.45
N ARG A 15 -17.29 8.63 -16.78
CA ARG A 15 -16.28 8.03 -17.69
C ARG A 15 -16.23 8.69 -19.06
N HIS A 16 -17.35 9.25 -19.51
CA HIS A 16 -17.48 9.98 -20.77
C HIS A 16 -16.72 11.32 -20.81
N ARG A 17 -16.46 11.96 -19.65
CA ARG A 17 -15.69 13.21 -19.58
C ARG A 17 -14.21 12.96 -19.37
N ASN A 18 -13.88 12.06 -18.46
CA ASN A 18 -12.49 11.72 -18.16
C ASN A 18 -12.39 10.27 -17.67
N ALA A 19 -11.83 9.41 -18.51
CA ALA A 19 -11.65 8.00 -18.20
C ALA A 19 -10.68 7.77 -17.02
N LYS A 20 -9.60 8.56 -16.91
CA LYS A 20 -8.61 8.43 -15.82
C LYS A 20 -9.26 8.75 -14.47
N PHE A 21 -10.05 9.82 -14.40
CA PHE A 21 -10.78 10.20 -13.18
C PHE A 21 -11.84 9.16 -12.79
N ALA A 22 -12.58 8.65 -13.77
CA ALA A 22 -13.60 7.63 -13.54
C ALA A 22 -13.00 6.34 -12.95
N ASP A 23 -11.89 5.85 -13.52
CA ASP A 23 -11.23 4.64 -13.03
C ASP A 23 -10.71 4.81 -11.59
N GLN A 24 -10.19 6.00 -11.24
CA GLN A 24 -9.75 6.32 -9.86
C GLN A 24 -10.92 6.40 -8.88
N THR A 25 -12.03 7.03 -9.30
CA THR A 25 -13.22 7.20 -8.45
C THR A 25 -13.92 5.87 -8.20
N GLU A 26 -14.05 5.03 -9.23
CA GLU A 26 -14.60 3.68 -9.13
C GLU A 26 -13.78 2.84 -8.13
N PHE A 27 -12.45 2.92 -8.23
CA PHE A 27 -11.55 2.26 -7.28
C PHE A 27 -11.75 2.75 -5.84
N SER A 28 -11.79 4.06 -5.62
CA SER A 28 -11.95 4.64 -4.28
C SER A 28 -13.29 4.26 -3.65
N VAL A 29 -14.39 4.29 -4.41
CA VAL A 29 -15.71 3.86 -3.93
C VAL A 29 -15.67 2.38 -3.56
N ARG A 30 -15.05 1.53 -4.39
CA ARG A 30 -14.88 0.11 -4.09
C ARG A 30 -14.09 -0.11 -2.80
N ALA A 31 -12.91 0.50 -2.68
CA ALA A 31 -12.09 0.38 -1.48
C ALA A 31 -12.85 0.83 -0.23
N THR A 32 -13.62 1.92 -0.34
CA THR A 32 -14.48 2.43 0.74
C THR A 32 -15.55 1.42 1.15
N VAL A 33 -16.23 0.77 0.20
CA VAL A 33 -17.21 -0.28 0.51
C VAL A 33 -16.55 -1.44 1.26
N PHE A 34 -15.35 -1.88 0.84
CA PHE A 34 -14.61 -2.91 1.55
C PHE A 34 -14.22 -2.47 2.98
N ILE A 35 -13.76 -1.23 3.17
CA ILE A 35 -13.42 -0.67 4.49
C ILE A 35 -14.65 -0.60 5.39
N VAL A 36 -15.80 -0.19 4.86
CA VAL A 36 -17.06 -0.17 5.62
C VAL A 36 -17.46 -1.58 6.01
N CYS A 37 -17.41 -2.54 5.08
CA CYS A 37 -17.68 -3.95 5.38
C CYS A 37 -16.74 -4.53 6.43
N MET A 38 -15.44 -4.18 6.39
CA MET A 38 -14.45 -4.64 7.37
C MET A 38 -14.57 -3.93 8.73
N SER A 39 -15.04 -2.68 8.76
CA SER A 39 -15.19 -1.92 10.01
C SER A 39 -16.54 -2.12 10.69
N LEU A 40 -17.56 -2.59 9.97
CA LEU A 40 -18.90 -2.88 10.52
C LEU A 40 -18.86 -3.77 11.77
N PRO A 41 -18.13 -4.90 11.79
CA PRO A 41 -18.07 -5.73 12.98
C PRO A 41 -17.39 -5.05 14.18
N LEU A 42 -16.46 -4.12 13.94
CA LEU A 42 -15.78 -3.37 15.00
C LEU A 42 -16.65 -2.25 15.61
N ILE A 43 -17.71 -1.84 14.88
CA ILE A 43 -18.63 -0.77 15.30
C ILE A 43 -19.89 -1.37 15.94
N MET A 44 -20.34 -2.55 15.49
CA MET A 44 -21.52 -3.19 16.04
C MET A 44 -21.25 -3.79 17.43
N PRO A 45 -22.23 -3.74 18.35
CA PRO A 45 -22.11 -4.38 19.65
C PRO A 45 -22.07 -5.90 19.52
N LYS A 46 -21.25 -6.54 20.38
CA LYS A 46 -21.04 -7.99 20.44
C LYS A 46 -22.38 -8.76 20.46
N GLY A 47 -22.46 -9.84 19.68
CA GLY A 47 -23.63 -10.73 19.60
C GLY A 47 -24.43 -10.66 18.28
N HIS A 48 -24.08 -9.77 17.36
CA HIS A 48 -24.73 -9.68 16.05
C HIS A 48 -24.10 -10.63 15.01
N PHE A 49 -22.79 -10.86 15.09
CA PHE A 49 -22.06 -11.70 14.14
C PHE A 49 -21.15 -12.69 14.89
N PRO A 50 -21.65 -13.88 15.24
CA PRO A 50 -20.93 -14.81 16.13
C PRO A 50 -19.57 -15.27 15.58
N ILE A 51 -19.40 -15.29 14.26
CA ILE A 51 -18.13 -15.63 13.62
C ILE A 51 -17.10 -14.52 13.81
N VAL A 52 -17.51 -13.26 13.66
CA VAL A 52 -16.59 -12.13 13.79
C VAL A 52 -16.30 -11.82 15.25
N ASP A 53 -17.30 -11.98 16.11
CA ASP A 53 -17.13 -11.90 17.57
C ASP A 53 -16.10 -12.95 18.04
N HIS A 54 -16.16 -14.19 17.51
CA HIS A 54 -15.15 -15.21 17.83
C HIS A 54 -13.74 -14.88 17.30
N LEU A 55 -13.64 -14.26 16.12
CA LEU A 55 -12.36 -13.81 15.57
C LEU A 55 -11.79 -12.60 16.32
N GLU A 56 -12.64 -11.73 16.85
CA GLU A 56 -12.25 -10.62 17.72
C GLU A 56 -11.81 -11.14 19.09
N GLU A 57 -12.53 -12.12 19.66
CA GLU A 57 -12.17 -12.77 20.94
C GLU A 57 -10.82 -13.48 20.88
N GLN A 58 -10.44 -14.04 19.73
CA GLN A 58 -9.12 -14.63 19.51
C GLN A 58 -8.04 -13.62 19.09
N GLU A 59 -8.36 -12.31 19.12
CA GLU A 59 -7.49 -11.22 18.67
C GLU A 59 -6.99 -11.36 17.23
N TYR A 60 -7.64 -12.16 16.38
CA TYR A 60 -7.27 -12.35 14.97
C TYR A 60 -7.87 -11.32 14.03
N PHE A 61 -8.82 -10.51 14.51
CA PHE A 61 -9.38 -9.39 13.77
C PHE A 61 -9.43 -8.15 14.64
N SER A 62 -8.79 -7.07 14.20
CA SER A 62 -8.71 -5.82 14.97
C SER A 62 -8.72 -4.60 14.04
N ARG A 63 -8.75 -3.41 14.64
CA ARG A 63 -8.63 -2.12 13.95
C ARG A 63 -7.37 -2.06 13.08
N TYR A 64 -6.30 -2.75 13.48
CA TYR A 64 -5.07 -2.86 12.72
C TYR A 64 -5.28 -3.53 11.37
N THR A 65 -6.08 -4.59 11.28
CA THR A 65 -6.38 -5.27 10.01
C THR A 65 -6.92 -4.31 8.95
N VAL A 66 -7.79 -3.38 9.35
CA VAL A 66 -8.36 -2.34 8.47
C VAL A 66 -7.28 -1.34 8.03
N LEU A 67 -6.38 -0.97 8.94
CA LEU A 67 -5.30 -0.04 8.64
C LEU A 67 -4.23 -0.67 7.74
N PHE A 68 -3.88 -1.94 7.94
CA PHE A 68 -3.04 -2.71 7.02
C PHE A 68 -3.67 -2.78 5.62
N PHE A 69 -4.98 -3.04 5.55
CA PHE A 69 -5.70 -3.04 4.27
C PHE A 69 -5.56 -1.70 3.54
N LEU A 70 -5.78 -0.59 4.26
CA LEU A 70 -5.66 0.77 3.72
C LEU A 70 -4.25 1.09 3.20
N LEU A 71 -3.21 0.61 3.88
CA LEU A 71 -1.81 0.84 3.48
C LEU A 71 -1.36 -0.03 2.31
N ILE A 72 -2.06 -1.13 2.04
CA ILE A 72 -1.67 -2.11 1.01
C ILE A 72 -2.46 -1.92 -0.29
N VAL A 73 -3.74 -1.53 -0.17
CA VAL A 73 -4.67 -1.50 -1.31
C VAL A 73 -4.28 -0.41 -2.31
N GLU A 74 -4.03 -0.82 -3.56
CA GLU A 74 -3.64 0.07 -4.64
C GLU A 74 -4.54 -0.11 -5.87
N GLN A 75 -4.51 0.85 -6.79
CA GLN A 75 -5.40 0.87 -7.96
C GLN A 75 -5.27 -0.36 -8.85
N THR A 76 -4.08 -0.98 -8.90
CA THR A 76 -3.81 -2.16 -9.73
C THR A 76 -3.53 -3.39 -8.88
N ALA A 77 -3.95 -4.55 -9.39
CA ALA A 77 -3.70 -5.83 -8.72
C ALA A 77 -2.20 -6.12 -8.55
N GLY A 78 -1.37 -5.75 -9.54
CA GLY A 78 0.08 -5.95 -9.49
C GLY A 78 0.76 -5.10 -8.41
N GLN A 79 0.41 -3.81 -8.32
CA GLN A 79 0.92 -2.92 -7.27
C GLN A 79 0.43 -3.37 -5.89
N THR A 80 -0.84 -3.77 -5.77
CA THR A 80 -1.39 -4.28 -4.51
C THR A 80 -0.67 -5.55 -4.06
N PHE A 81 -0.35 -6.47 -4.97
CA PHE A 81 0.39 -7.67 -4.63
C PHE A 81 1.83 -7.37 -4.20
N ALA A 82 2.52 -6.47 -4.91
CA ALA A 82 3.86 -6.01 -4.52
C ALA A 82 3.85 -5.35 -3.12
N ASN A 83 2.85 -4.50 -2.86
CA ASN A 83 2.65 -3.86 -1.56
C ASN A 83 2.23 -4.85 -0.46
N ALA A 84 1.50 -5.91 -0.80
CA ALA A 84 1.13 -6.95 0.16
C ALA A 84 2.37 -7.74 0.62
N VAL A 85 3.24 -8.12 -0.32
CA VAL A 85 4.51 -8.80 -0.01
C VAL A 85 5.41 -7.89 0.84
N SER A 86 5.52 -6.62 0.45
CA SER A 86 6.36 -5.67 1.18
C SER A 86 5.81 -5.33 2.56
N GLY A 87 4.48 -5.22 2.71
CA GLY A 87 3.80 -5.05 3.98
C GLY A 87 3.99 -6.24 4.91
N LEU A 88 3.88 -7.47 4.40
CA LEU A 88 4.15 -8.68 5.17
C LEU A 88 5.61 -8.75 5.63
N LEU A 89 6.56 -8.39 4.77
CA LEU A 89 7.98 -8.30 5.12
C LEU A 89 8.23 -7.23 6.18
N GLY A 90 7.55 -6.08 6.11
CA GLY A 90 7.61 -5.03 7.12
C GLY A 90 7.11 -5.50 8.50
N ALA A 91 5.95 -6.17 8.54
CA ALA A 91 5.40 -6.75 9.77
C ALA A 91 6.35 -7.81 10.36
N LEU A 92 6.90 -8.69 9.51
CA LEU A 92 7.84 -9.72 9.93
C LEU A 92 9.13 -9.13 10.52
N LEU A 93 9.69 -8.08 9.91
CA LEU A 93 10.85 -7.38 10.44
C LEU A 93 10.56 -6.74 11.81
N ALA A 94 9.38 -6.14 11.99
CA ALA A 94 8.98 -5.55 13.26
C ALA A 94 8.85 -6.60 14.38
N VAL A 95 8.23 -7.75 14.08
CA VAL A 95 8.11 -8.88 15.01
C VAL A 95 9.49 -9.45 15.36
N LEU A 96 10.38 -9.61 14.39
CA LEU A 96 11.75 -10.09 14.62
C LEU A 96 12.56 -9.12 15.48
N ALA A 97 12.50 -7.82 15.20
CA ALA A 97 13.20 -6.80 15.98
C ALA A 97 12.72 -6.78 17.44
N THR A 98 11.41 -6.89 17.65
CA THR A 98 10.83 -6.97 19.00
C THR A 98 11.23 -8.26 19.70
N LYS A 99 11.26 -9.38 18.98
CA LYS A 99 11.70 -10.66 19.54
C LYS A 99 13.15 -10.61 20.01
N LEU A 100 14.04 -9.92 19.29
CA LEU A 100 15.42 -9.71 19.73
C LEU A 100 15.47 -8.97 21.10
N LEU A 101 14.60 -7.99 21.31
CA LEU A 101 14.47 -7.31 22.60
C LEU A 101 13.98 -8.26 23.70
N TYR A 102 12.99 -9.11 23.44
CA TYR A 102 12.51 -10.10 24.41
C TYR A 102 13.51 -11.24 24.69
N ILE A 103 14.37 -11.58 23.74
CA ILE A 103 15.48 -12.53 23.98
C ILE A 103 16.50 -11.91 24.94
N ALA A 104 16.83 -10.63 24.76
CA ALA A 104 17.73 -9.92 25.66
C ALA A 104 17.09 -9.67 27.04
N CYS A 105 15.78 -9.43 27.09
CA CYS A 105 15.02 -9.06 28.29
C CYS A 105 13.68 -9.83 28.34
N PRO A 106 13.68 -11.07 28.85
CA PRO A 106 12.52 -11.97 28.78
C PRO A 106 11.31 -11.54 29.60
N GLY A 107 11.47 -10.59 30.52
CA GLY A 107 10.39 -10.03 31.35
C GLY A 107 9.91 -8.64 30.93
N GLY A 108 10.39 -8.11 29.80
CA GLY A 108 10.21 -6.71 29.43
C GLY A 108 10.88 -5.76 30.43
N MET A 109 10.56 -4.47 30.33
CA MET A 109 11.21 -3.43 31.15
C MET A 109 10.80 -3.41 32.63
N GLY A 110 9.72 -4.08 33.01
CA GLY A 110 9.23 -4.06 34.40
C GLY A 110 10.03 -4.93 35.38
N ALA A 111 10.68 -6.00 34.90
CA ALA A 111 11.47 -6.90 35.73
C ALA A 111 12.98 -6.62 35.65
N SER A 112 13.41 -5.71 34.77
CA SER A 112 14.82 -5.45 34.47
C SER A 112 15.37 -4.24 35.24
N PRO A 113 16.66 -4.26 35.61
CA PRO A 113 17.29 -3.12 36.29
C PRO A 113 17.33 -1.88 35.38
N SER A 114 17.25 -0.69 35.99
CA SER A 114 17.03 0.59 35.30
C SER A 114 18.04 0.93 34.19
N TRP A 115 19.26 0.38 34.27
CA TRP A 115 20.31 0.60 33.26
C TRP A 115 20.01 -0.06 31.91
N VAL A 116 19.14 -1.09 31.87
CA VAL A 116 18.73 -1.81 30.66
C VAL A 116 17.92 -0.94 29.71
N ALA A 117 17.34 0.16 30.19
CA ALA A 117 16.63 1.13 29.35
C ALA A 117 17.52 1.73 28.25
N VAL A 118 18.79 2.01 28.57
CA VAL A 118 19.74 2.66 27.65
C VAL A 118 20.00 1.80 26.40
N PRO A 119 20.43 0.52 26.50
CA PRO A 119 20.65 -0.31 25.32
C PRO A 119 19.36 -0.58 24.53
N VAL A 120 18.20 -0.66 25.18
CA VAL A 120 16.90 -0.83 24.49
C VAL A 120 16.58 0.39 23.62
N VAL A 121 16.73 1.60 24.16
CA VAL A 121 16.49 2.84 23.41
C VAL A 121 17.51 2.99 22.28
N LEU A 122 18.78 2.67 22.52
CA LEU A 122 19.82 2.68 21.48
C LEU A 122 19.52 1.69 20.36
N PHE A 123 19.07 0.47 20.69
CA PHE A 123 18.66 -0.52 19.70
C PHE A 123 17.45 -0.04 18.89
N GLY A 124 16.45 0.54 19.55
CA GLY A 124 15.28 1.09 18.84
C GLY A 124 15.62 2.24 17.91
N ALA A 125 16.48 3.16 18.35
CA ALA A 125 16.98 4.25 17.50
C ALA A 125 17.79 3.71 16.31
N ALA A 126 18.68 2.74 16.53
CA ALA A 126 19.46 2.11 15.48
C ALA A 126 18.58 1.34 14.49
N PHE A 127 17.53 0.66 14.96
CA PHE A 127 16.57 -0.07 14.13
C PHE A 127 15.77 0.88 13.23
N VAL A 128 15.20 1.96 13.80
CA VAL A 128 14.47 2.97 13.04
C VAL A 128 15.38 3.64 12.00
N TRP A 129 16.59 4.02 12.40
CA TRP A 129 17.60 4.57 11.49
C TRP A 129 17.90 3.60 10.34
N SER A 130 18.10 2.32 10.65
CA SER A 130 18.41 1.28 9.66
C SER A 130 17.26 1.10 8.66
N ILE A 131 16.01 1.00 9.12
CA ILE A 131 14.85 0.83 8.22
C ILE A 131 14.65 2.03 7.30
N LEU A 132 14.93 3.25 7.79
CA LEU A 132 14.86 4.46 6.97
C LEU A 132 16.00 4.56 5.96
N TRP A 133 17.20 4.10 6.33
CA TRP A 133 18.38 4.12 5.48
C TRP A 133 18.38 3.01 4.43
N LEU A 134 17.84 1.83 4.76
CA LEU A 134 17.72 0.72 3.83
C LEU A 134 16.69 1.04 2.74
N ASN A 135 17.00 0.63 1.50
CA ASN A 135 16.14 0.85 0.34
C ASN A 135 14.91 -0.09 0.29
N PHE A 136 14.14 -0.17 1.38
CA PHE A 136 12.85 -0.86 1.39
C PHE A 136 11.79 -0.01 0.69
N SER A 137 10.74 -0.66 0.16
CA SER A 137 9.55 0.04 -0.35
C SER A 137 8.91 0.91 0.75
N MET A 138 8.30 2.04 0.37
CA MET A 138 7.66 2.95 1.32
C MET A 138 6.62 2.25 2.22
N THR A 139 5.81 1.36 1.65
CA THR A 139 4.80 0.56 2.36
C THR A 139 5.41 -0.31 3.46
N ALA A 140 6.48 -1.05 3.14
CA ALA A 140 7.23 -1.83 4.12
C ALA A 140 7.79 -0.97 5.26
N ARG A 141 8.35 0.22 4.96
CA ARG A 141 8.90 1.12 6.00
C ARG A 141 7.81 1.60 6.96
N VAL A 142 6.69 2.08 6.42
CA VAL A 142 5.57 2.61 7.23
C VAL A 142 4.99 1.51 8.12
N ILE A 143 4.71 0.34 7.54
CA ILE A 143 4.15 -0.80 8.27
C ILE A 143 5.13 -1.30 9.34
N CYS A 144 6.42 -1.43 9.00
CA CYS A 144 7.44 -1.87 9.94
C CYS A 144 7.57 -0.92 11.14
N LEU A 145 7.67 0.39 10.89
CA LEU A 145 7.83 1.39 11.95
C LEU A 145 6.61 1.50 12.86
N MET A 146 5.41 1.50 12.29
CA MET A 146 4.16 1.55 13.05
C MET A 146 4.02 0.30 13.94
N SER A 147 4.26 -0.87 13.37
CA SER A 147 4.16 -2.13 14.09
C SER A 147 5.24 -2.25 15.16
N TYR A 148 6.46 -1.83 14.85
CA TYR A 148 7.57 -1.81 15.80
C TYR A 148 7.28 -0.88 16.98
N ALA A 149 6.76 0.33 16.73
CA ALA A 149 6.42 1.27 17.79
C ALA A 149 5.38 0.68 18.77
N ARG A 150 4.35 0.00 18.25
CA ARG A 150 3.34 -0.70 19.06
C ARG A 150 3.98 -1.79 19.93
N HIS A 151 4.78 -2.66 19.32
CA HIS A 151 5.45 -3.73 20.03
C HIS A 151 6.47 -3.22 21.07
N LEU A 152 7.15 -2.11 20.77
CA LEU A 152 8.06 -1.45 21.71
C LEU A 152 7.28 -0.86 22.91
N MET A 153 6.10 -0.27 22.69
CA MET A 153 5.23 0.18 23.78
C MET A 153 4.79 -0.99 24.66
N GLN A 154 4.41 -2.14 24.09
CA GLN A 154 4.09 -3.35 24.84
C GLN A 154 5.30 -3.89 25.62
N PHE A 155 6.50 -3.82 25.04
CA PHE A 155 7.74 -4.20 25.71
C PHE A 155 8.08 -3.27 26.90
N LEU A 156 7.81 -1.97 26.75
CA LEU A 156 8.01 -0.96 27.79
C LEU A 156 6.97 -1.08 28.92
N ASN A 157 5.73 -1.43 28.59
CA ASN A 157 4.63 -1.59 29.54
C ASN A 157 4.18 -3.07 29.66
N PRO A 158 4.84 -3.88 30.52
CA PRO A 158 4.54 -5.31 30.63
C PRO A 158 3.17 -5.63 31.23
N ALA A 159 2.42 -4.64 31.71
CA ALA A 159 1.06 -4.83 32.23
C ALA A 159 0.06 -5.26 31.14
N GLU A 160 0.39 -5.04 29.86
CA GLU A 160 -0.50 -5.31 28.71
C GLU A 160 -0.27 -6.68 28.04
N GLY A 161 0.59 -7.53 28.62
CA GLY A 161 0.83 -8.91 28.16
C GLY A 161 2.30 -9.20 27.90
N THR A 162 2.80 -10.30 28.48
CA THR A 162 4.22 -10.67 28.39
C THR A 162 4.47 -11.68 27.29
N CYS A 163 5.43 -11.38 26.40
CA CYS A 163 5.99 -12.38 25.51
C CYS A 163 6.89 -13.33 26.28
N SER A 164 6.52 -14.61 26.37
CA SER A 164 7.46 -15.63 26.83
C SER A 164 8.58 -15.79 25.80
N ALA A 165 9.83 -15.57 26.21
CA ALA A 165 11.02 -15.75 25.38
C ALA A 165 11.19 -17.17 24.79
N SER A 166 10.45 -18.15 25.33
CA SER A 166 10.53 -19.56 24.92
C SER A 166 9.80 -19.90 23.62
N ARG A 167 8.83 -19.08 23.18
CA ARG A 167 8.04 -19.35 21.96
C ARG A 167 8.60 -18.62 20.75
N MET A 168 8.76 -19.34 19.63
CA MET A 168 9.34 -18.77 18.41
C MET A 168 8.51 -17.61 17.83
N PHE A 169 7.20 -17.65 18.00
CA PHE A 169 6.29 -16.54 17.75
C PHE A 169 5.62 -16.17 19.07
N CYS A 170 5.80 -14.92 19.49
CA CYS A 170 5.02 -14.40 20.59
C CYS A 170 3.56 -14.23 20.16
N GLU A 171 2.58 -14.50 21.04
CA GLU A 171 1.14 -14.41 20.75
C GLU A 171 0.74 -13.09 20.04
N PRO A 172 1.13 -11.89 20.52
CA PRO A 172 0.88 -10.62 19.81
C PRO A 172 1.57 -10.48 18.45
N GLY A 173 2.75 -11.10 18.26
CA GLY A 173 3.46 -11.06 16.98
C GLY A 173 2.84 -11.98 15.93
N LEU A 174 2.31 -13.13 16.37
CA LEU A 174 1.56 -14.04 15.51
C LEU A 174 0.21 -13.45 15.12
N ALA A 175 -0.49 -12.81 16.07
CA ALA A 175 -1.73 -12.09 15.79
C ALA A 175 -1.52 -11.00 14.74
N GLU A 176 -0.44 -10.22 14.82
CA GLU A 176 -0.13 -9.21 13.81
C GLU A 176 0.13 -9.80 12.42
N LEU A 177 0.88 -10.91 12.33
CA LEU A 177 1.10 -11.59 11.06
C LEU A 177 -0.22 -12.12 10.46
N ILE A 178 -1.13 -12.60 11.30
CA ILE A 178 -2.48 -12.99 10.88
C ILE A 178 -3.27 -11.77 10.38
N HIS A 179 -3.22 -10.64 11.09
CA HIS A 179 -3.86 -9.39 10.65
C HIS A 179 -3.33 -8.94 9.29
N ALA A 180 -2.01 -8.96 9.12
CA ALA A 180 -1.36 -8.62 7.86
C ALA A 180 -1.79 -9.58 6.75
N LEU A 181 -1.85 -10.89 7.02
CA LEU A 181 -2.26 -11.89 6.04
C LEU A 181 -3.74 -11.73 5.60
N ILE A 182 -4.64 -11.50 6.56
CA ILE A 182 -6.07 -11.25 6.29
C ILE A 182 -6.22 -9.95 5.49
N ALA A 183 -5.53 -8.88 5.91
CA ALA A 183 -5.55 -7.59 5.22
C ALA A 183 -5.02 -7.69 3.78
N CYS A 184 -3.90 -8.39 3.57
CA CYS A 184 -3.36 -8.70 2.25
C CYS A 184 -4.37 -9.46 1.38
N GLY A 185 -4.99 -10.51 1.94
CA GLY A 185 -6.01 -11.29 1.22
C GLY A 185 -7.20 -10.45 0.79
N LEU A 186 -7.71 -9.62 1.70
CA LEU A 186 -8.84 -8.72 1.42
C LEU A 186 -8.47 -7.61 0.44
N ALA A 187 -7.26 -7.05 0.52
CA ALA A 187 -6.76 -6.05 -0.43
C ALA A 187 -6.69 -6.63 -1.84
N VAL A 188 -6.16 -7.85 -1.98
CA VAL A 188 -6.11 -8.56 -3.26
C VAL A 188 -7.52 -8.83 -3.78
N MET A 189 -8.44 -9.32 -2.94
CA MET A 189 -9.85 -9.53 -3.33
C MET A 189 -10.54 -8.24 -3.78
N CYS A 190 -10.28 -7.12 -3.09
CA CYS A 190 -10.76 -5.80 -3.48
C CYS A 190 -10.31 -5.44 -4.89
N THR A 191 -9.10 -5.80 -5.33
CA THR A 191 -8.67 -5.49 -6.70
C THR A 191 -9.38 -6.29 -7.80
N PHE A 192 -9.88 -7.49 -7.48
CA PHE A 192 -10.52 -8.39 -8.45
C PHE A 192 -12.02 -8.14 -8.61
N VAL A 193 -12.72 -7.75 -7.54
CA VAL A 193 -14.17 -7.51 -7.55
C VAL A 193 -14.46 -6.05 -7.93
N PRO A 194 -15.49 -5.70 -8.71
CA PRO A 194 -16.23 -6.55 -9.64
C PRO A 194 -15.49 -6.78 -10.97
N TRP A 195 -14.60 -5.86 -11.37
CA TRP A 195 -13.81 -5.97 -12.59
C TRP A 195 -12.32 -5.86 -12.29
N PRO A 196 -11.48 -6.80 -12.75
CA PRO A 196 -10.06 -6.79 -12.44
C PRO A 196 -9.32 -5.68 -13.19
N SER A 197 -8.60 -4.82 -12.44
CA SER A 197 -7.70 -3.81 -12.97
C SER A 197 -6.28 -4.38 -13.13
N PHE A 198 -6.05 -5.09 -14.24
CA PHE A 198 -4.74 -5.65 -14.54
C PHE A 198 -3.71 -4.55 -14.87
N ALA A 199 -2.54 -4.63 -14.23
CA ALA A 199 -1.39 -3.76 -14.54
C ALA A 199 -0.98 -3.86 -16.02
N LEU A 200 -1.03 -5.07 -16.60
CA LEU A 200 -0.79 -5.31 -18.03
C LEU A 200 -1.70 -4.47 -18.95
N ARG A 201 -2.96 -4.25 -18.56
CA ARG A 201 -3.89 -3.43 -19.35
C ARG A 201 -3.46 -1.96 -19.31
N ARG A 202 -3.04 -1.47 -18.14
CA ARG A 202 -2.53 -0.10 -17.95
C ARG A 202 -1.24 0.12 -18.73
N VAL A 203 -0.28 -0.81 -18.65
CA VAL A 203 0.97 -0.76 -19.44
C VAL A 203 0.67 -0.76 -20.94
N ARG A 204 -0.26 -1.58 -21.43
CA ARG A 204 -0.66 -1.57 -22.85
C ARG A 204 -1.29 -0.24 -23.27
N MET A 205 -2.10 0.39 -22.42
CA MET A 205 -2.68 1.70 -22.73
C MET A 205 -1.61 2.79 -22.76
N ASN A 206 -0.72 2.81 -21.76
CA ASN A 206 0.40 3.76 -21.70
C ASN A 206 1.33 3.58 -22.90
N ALA A 207 1.68 2.35 -23.28
CA ALA A 207 2.51 2.07 -24.45
C ALA A 207 1.86 2.54 -25.76
N ARG A 208 0.53 2.39 -25.91
CA ARG A 208 -0.21 2.92 -27.07
C ARG A 208 -0.24 4.44 -27.07
N GLU A 209 -0.41 5.08 -25.91
CA GLU A 209 -0.39 6.53 -25.76
C GLU A 209 1.00 7.08 -26.09
N LEU A 210 2.06 6.49 -25.52
CA LEU A 210 3.46 6.80 -25.81
C LEU A 210 3.77 6.66 -27.30
N ASN A 211 3.39 5.54 -27.94
CA ASN A 211 3.63 5.33 -29.36
C ASN A 211 2.91 6.36 -30.24
N ARG A 212 1.68 6.76 -29.87
CA ARG A 212 0.96 7.82 -30.58
C ARG A 212 1.63 9.18 -30.41
N SER A 213 2.05 9.53 -29.20
CA SER A 213 2.75 10.78 -28.93
C SER A 213 4.10 10.84 -29.65
N LEU A 214 4.86 9.73 -29.64
CA LEU A 214 6.12 9.61 -30.37
C LEU A 214 5.91 9.73 -31.89
N SER A 215 4.89 9.07 -32.44
CA SER A 215 4.56 9.17 -33.86
C SER A 215 4.16 10.59 -34.27
N ARG A 216 3.43 11.32 -33.42
CA ARG A 216 3.09 12.74 -33.67
C ARG A 216 4.33 13.62 -33.62
N ALA A 217 5.12 13.49 -32.55
CA ALA A 217 6.37 14.23 -32.41
C ALA A 217 7.32 13.99 -33.60
N TRP A 218 7.38 12.76 -34.11
CA TRP A 218 8.15 12.43 -35.31
C TRP A 218 7.61 13.11 -36.58
N LEU A 219 6.29 13.11 -36.78
CA LEU A 219 5.68 13.81 -37.91
C LEU A 219 5.88 15.34 -37.82
N ASP A 220 5.74 15.91 -36.62
CA ASP A 220 5.99 17.32 -36.36
C ASP A 220 7.46 17.68 -36.58
N PHE A 221 8.39 16.78 -36.23
CA PHE A 221 9.81 16.91 -36.54
C PHE A 221 10.06 16.89 -38.05
N CYS A 222 9.53 15.90 -38.79
CA CYS A 222 9.69 15.82 -40.24
C CYS A 222 9.11 17.05 -40.94
N THR A 223 7.92 17.51 -40.52
CA THR A 223 7.30 18.71 -41.10
C THR A 223 8.01 20.01 -40.74
N TYR A 224 8.66 20.08 -39.57
CA TYR A 224 9.51 21.21 -39.20
C TYR A 224 10.76 21.30 -40.09
N PHE A 225 11.47 20.19 -40.29
CA PHE A 225 12.70 20.17 -41.09
C PHE A 225 12.46 20.18 -42.62
N CYS A 226 11.34 19.61 -43.09
CA CYS A 226 11.04 19.53 -44.52
C CYS A 226 10.00 20.58 -45.00
N GLY A 227 9.37 21.33 -44.11
CA GLY A 227 8.32 22.30 -44.44
C GLY A 227 8.85 23.72 -44.65
N SER A 228 8.29 24.45 -45.62
CA SER A 228 8.75 25.80 -46.02
C SER A 228 8.17 26.98 -45.20
N GLN A 229 7.54 26.74 -44.04
CA GLN A 229 6.85 27.80 -43.27
C GLN A 229 7.33 27.95 -41.81
N THR A 230 7.29 29.22 -41.37
CA THR A 230 7.67 29.87 -40.09
C THR A 230 8.01 28.98 -38.88
N ALA A 231 9.23 29.17 -38.37
CA ALA A 231 9.93 28.30 -37.43
C ALA A 231 9.52 28.44 -35.95
N GLU A 232 9.13 29.63 -35.47
CA GLU A 232 8.98 29.88 -34.02
C GLU A 232 7.78 29.14 -33.38
N LEU A 233 6.56 29.29 -33.93
CA LEU A 233 5.35 28.63 -33.42
C LEU A 233 5.40 27.08 -33.50
N ARG A 234 6.29 26.51 -34.32
CA ARG A 234 6.46 25.07 -34.48
C ARG A 234 7.50 24.50 -33.52
N GLN A 235 8.52 25.29 -33.17
CA GLN A 235 9.52 24.90 -32.18
C GLN A 235 8.89 24.70 -30.80
N ASP A 236 8.00 25.60 -30.37
CA ASP A 236 7.30 25.47 -29.08
C ASP A 236 6.42 24.22 -29.00
N ARG A 237 5.74 23.86 -30.11
CA ARG A 237 4.95 22.63 -30.19
C ARG A 237 5.82 21.39 -30.11
N LEU A 238 6.96 21.39 -30.80
CA LEU A 238 7.92 20.27 -30.76
C LEU A 238 8.46 20.07 -29.33
N ILE A 239 8.82 21.16 -28.65
CA ILE A 239 9.28 21.13 -27.26
C ILE A 239 8.16 20.62 -26.32
N ALA A 240 6.92 21.06 -26.53
CA ALA A 240 5.77 20.60 -25.76
C ALA A 240 5.47 19.11 -25.97
N ASP A 241 5.62 18.58 -27.19
CA ASP A 241 5.36 17.15 -27.44
C ASP A 241 6.54 16.26 -27.00
N LEU A 242 7.78 16.74 -27.08
CA LEU A 242 8.94 16.04 -26.51
C LEU A 242 8.88 15.99 -24.98
N SER A 243 8.47 17.08 -24.32
CA SER A 243 8.27 17.09 -22.86
C SER A 243 7.17 16.12 -22.43
N ARG A 244 6.06 16.03 -23.16
CA ARG A 244 5.02 15.00 -22.92
C ARG A 244 5.53 13.58 -23.07
N VAL A 245 6.36 13.30 -24.08
CA VAL A 245 6.98 11.97 -24.25
C VAL A 245 7.90 11.66 -23.07
N ARG A 246 8.69 12.64 -22.63
CA ARG A 246 9.55 12.51 -21.45
C ARG A 246 8.76 12.25 -20.17
N GLU A 247 7.73 13.03 -19.90
CA GLU A 247 6.83 12.83 -18.73
C GLU A 247 6.19 11.44 -18.76
N CYS A 248 5.79 10.96 -19.95
CA CYS A 248 5.21 9.64 -20.09
C CYS A 248 6.24 8.53 -19.82
N LEU A 249 7.50 8.69 -20.23
CA LEU A 249 8.59 7.78 -19.91
C LEU A 249 8.91 7.77 -18.41
N GLU A 250 9.04 8.94 -17.79
CA GLU A 250 9.27 9.06 -16.34
C GLU A 250 8.14 8.41 -15.54
N SER A 251 6.89 8.44 -16.03
CA SER A 251 5.74 7.77 -15.39
C SER A 251 5.72 6.24 -15.52
N ILE A 252 6.57 5.66 -16.37
CA ILE A 252 6.70 4.20 -16.56
C ILE A 252 7.82 3.64 -15.66
N ASP A 253 8.85 4.43 -15.39
CA ASP A 253 10.00 4.03 -14.57
C ASP A 253 9.77 4.17 -13.05
N GLY A 254 8.74 4.93 -12.63
CA GLY A 254 8.35 5.12 -11.22
C GLY A 254 7.23 4.19 -10.76
#